data_AF-A0A954WL02-F1
#
_entry.id   AF-A0A954WL02-F1
#
_cell.length_a   1.000
_cell.length_b   1.000
_cell.length_c   1.000
_cell.angle_alpha   90.00
_cell.angle_beta   90.00
_cell.angle_gamma   90.00
#
_symmetry.space_group_name_H-M   'P 1'
#
loop_
_entity.id
_entity.type
_entity.pdbx_description
1 polymer ?
#
loop_
_entity_poly.entity_id
_entity_poly.type
_entity_poly.pdbx_seq_one_letter_code
_entity_poly.pdbx_strand_id
1 'polypeptide(L)'
;MHKVDEERLETDAKYRFDYLAEFIGFTSEDAATIQAFAPHLGPRIPELVDQTYEYLLSYDATARHFVPHQFGFDGPAPESLESLDVNHPQVKFRKDHLNRYFMQLIGRSYDDRMVQYLDMVGKIHTTKAGSQEIEIPLVQMNALMGLVSDLLNDFILKSPLDEHATARTLRAFSKLLWIQTDFISRHYATTSASVGAL
;
A
#
# COMPACT_ATOMS: atom_id res chain seq x y z
N MET A 1 10.28 19.65 -22.99
CA MET A 1 10.72 19.14 -21.67
C MET A 1 9.75 19.69 -20.64
N HIS A 2 9.13 18.83 -19.83
CA HIS A 2 8.26 19.26 -18.74
C HIS A 2 9.14 19.87 -17.64
N LYS A 3 8.76 21.04 -17.13
CA LYS A 3 9.43 21.65 -15.98
C LYS A 3 8.80 21.11 -14.71
N VAL A 4 9.63 20.58 -13.82
CA VAL A 4 9.20 19.99 -12.55
C VAL A 4 9.75 20.86 -11.42
N ASP A 5 8.90 21.17 -10.45
CA ASP A 5 9.28 21.84 -9.21
C ASP A 5 9.61 20.76 -8.17
N GLU A 6 10.91 20.47 -8.01
CA GLU A 6 11.37 19.41 -7.12
C GLU A 6 11.05 19.67 -5.64
N GLU A 7 10.98 20.93 -5.21
CA GLU A 7 10.60 21.27 -3.83
C GLU A 7 9.14 20.90 -3.55
N ARG A 8 8.26 21.12 -4.55
CA ARG A 8 6.85 20.72 -4.45
C ARG A 8 6.65 19.22 -4.48
N LEU A 9 7.54 18.43 -5.09
CA LEU A 9 7.47 16.97 -5.00
C LEU A 9 7.63 16.46 -3.57
N GLU A 10 8.33 17.20 -2.72
CA GLU A 10 8.54 16.83 -1.32
C GLU A 10 7.43 17.38 -0.41
N THR A 11 6.92 18.58 -0.69
CA THR A 11 6.02 19.33 0.20
C THR A 11 4.53 19.25 -0.16
N ASP A 12 4.18 18.94 -1.40
CA ASP A 12 2.80 18.92 -1.91
C ASP A 12 2.44 17.53 -2.46
N ALA A 13 1.67 16.77 -1.67
CA ALA A 13 1.25 15.42 -2.02
C ALA A 13 0.45 15.37 -3.33
N LYS A 14 -0.37 16.39 -3.62
CA LYS A 14 -1.14 16.45 -4.87
C LYS A 14 -0.22 16.68 -6.06
N TYR A 15 0.73 17.61 -5.93
CA TYR A 15 1.72 17.86 -6.98
C TYR A 15 2.57 16.63 -7.28
N ARG A 16 3.01 15.91 -6.24
CA ARG A 16 3.76 14.65 -6.39
C ARG A 16 2.92 13.58 -7.09
N PHE A 17 1.66 13.39 -6.68
CA PHE A 17 0.76 12.44 -7.36
C PHE A 17 0.58 12.78 -8.84
N ASP A 18 0.32 14.04 -9.16
CA ASP A 18 0.12 14.48 -10.54
C ASP A 18 1.36 14.22 -11.41
N TYR A 19 2.54 14.55 -10.88
CA TYR A 19 3.80 14.26 -11.54
C TYR A 19 3.99 12.75 -11.81
N LEU A 20 3.80 11.91 -10.78
CA LEU A 20 3.95 10.45 -10.92
C LEU A 20 2.92 9.87 -11.89
N ALA A 21 1.66 10.31 -11.79
CA ALA A 21 0.58 9.86 -12.65
C ALA A 21 0.84 10.23 -14.11
N GLU A 22 1.30 11.46 -14.39
CA GLU A 22 1.70 11.89 -15.73
C GLU A 22 2.89 11.07 -16.24
N PHE A 23 3.94 10.90 -15.43
CA PHE A 23 5.17 10.21 -15.83
C PHE A 23 4.96 8.71 -16.10
N ILE A 24 4.22 8.03 -15.23
CA ILE A 24 3.92 6.59 -15.33
C ILE A 24 2.79 6.33 -16.34
N GLY A 25 2.03 7.37 -16.69
CA GLY A 25 0.84 7.27 -17.54
C GLY A 25 -0.34 6.64 -16.81
N PHE A 26 -0.52 6.92 -15.52
CA PHE A 26 -1.74 6.59 -14.78
C PHE A 26 -2.82 7.63 -15.09
N THR A 27 -3.88 7.20 -15.75
CA THR A 27 -4.93 8.06 -16.30
C THR A 27 -6.28 7.79 -15.64
N SER A 28 -7.29 8.60 -15.97
CA SER A 28 -8.68 8.33 -15.59
C SER A 28 -9.20 6.99 -16.15
N GLU A 29 -8.66 6.50 -17.27
CA GLU A 29 -9.00 5.18 -17.82
C GLU A 29 -8.45 4.05 -16.94
N ASP A 30 -7.26 4.21 -16.37
CA ASP A 30 -6.70 3.25 -15.41
C ASP A 30 -7.54 3.22 -14.12
N ALA A 31 -7.92 4.39 -13.60
CA ALA A 31 -8.81 4.51 -12.46
C ALA A 31 -10.17 3.84 -12.72
N ALA A 32 -10.78 4.08 -13.89
CA ALA A 32 -12.04 3.46 -14.27
C ALA A 32 -11.89 1.94 -14.45
N THR A 33 -10.76 1.46 -14.97
CA THR A 33 -10.46 0.03 -15.09
C THR A 33 -10.38 -0.64 -13.72
N ILE A 34 -9.72 0.00 -12.75
CA ILE A 34 -9.63 -0.50 -11.37
C ILE A 34 -11.01 -0.58 -10.72
N GLN A 35 -11.85 0.45 -10.90
CA GLN A 35 -13.23 0.46 -10.39
C GLN A 35 -14.10 -0.60 -11.08
N ALA A 36 -13.94 -0.80 -12.39
CA ALA A 36 -14.65 -1.84 -13.13
C ALA A 36 -14.26 -3.25 -12.67
N PHE A 37 -13.05 -3.44 -12.12
CA PHE A 37 -12.60 -4.70 -11.55
C PHE A 37 -13.14 -4.96 -10.14
N ALA A 38 -13.74 -3.96 -9.47
CA ALA A 38 -14.23 -4.07 -8.10
C ALA A 38 -15.17 -5.27 -7.85
N PRO A 39 -16.12 -5.64 -8.74
CA PRO A 39 -16.98 -6.82 -8.55
C PRO A 39 -16.21 -8.15 -8.54
N HIS A 40 -15.04 -8.22 -9.17
CA HIS A 40 -14.18 -9.41 -9.19
C HIS A 40 -13.26 -9.48 -7.98
N LEU A 41 -12.64 -8.35 -7.61
CA LEU A 41 -11.70 -8.30 -6.49
C LEU A 41 -12.41 -8.23 -5.13
N GLY A 42 -13.47 -7.44 -5.00
CA GLY A 42 -14.15 -7.15 -3.73
C GLY A 42 -14.47 -8.38 -2.88
N PRO A 43 -15.18 -9.40 -3.42
CA PRO A 43 -15.47 -10.64 -2.70
C PRO A 43 -14.23 -11.46 -2.30
N ARG A 44 -13.10 -11.19 -2.96
CA ARG A 44 -11.84 -11.92 -2.84
C ARG A 44 -10.79 -11.17 -2.00
N ILE A 45 -11.05 -9.94 -1.58
CA ILE A 45 -10.13 -9.17 -0.72
C ILE A 45 -9.80 -9.92 0.58
N PRO A 46 -10.74 -10.56 1.29
CA PRO A 46 -10.40 -11.30 2.51
C PRO A 46 -9.37 -12.41 2.25
N GLU A 47 -9.52 -13.15 1.15
CA GLU A 47 -8.58 -14.18 0.71
C GLU A 47 -7.18 -13.60 0.43
N LEU A 48 -7.12 -12.48 -0.32
CA LEU A 48 -5.88 -11.76 -0.62
C LEU A 48 -5.17 -11.29 0.67
N VAL A 49 -5.93 -10.76 1.62
CA VAL A 49 -5.41 -10.30 2.91
C VAL A 49 -4.92 -11.46 3.76
N ASP A 50 -5.66 -12.56 3.83
CA ASP A 50 -5.23 -13.74 4.59
C ASP A 50 -3.92 -14.30 4.05
N GLN A 51 -3.79 -14.49 2.73
CA GLN A 51 -2.54 -14.92 2.09
C GLN A 51 -1.40 -13.95 2.40
N THR A 52 -1.64 -12.63 2.33
CA THR A 52 -0.63 -11.62 2.67
C THR A 52 -0.10 -11.80 4.10
N TYR A 53 -0.99 -12.04 5.07
CA TYR A 53 -0.60 -12.21 6.47
C TYR A 53 0.07 -13.55 6.76
N GLU A 54 -0.33 -14.63 6.08
CA GLU A 54 0.38 -15.91 6.16
C GLU A 54 1.86 -15.74 5.79
N TYR A 55 2.14 -15.04 4.70
CA TYR A 55 3.52 -14.70 4.33
C TYR A 55 4.19 -13.80 5.37
N LEU A 56 3.58 -12.67 5.75
CA LEU A 56 4.18 -11.74 6.73
C LEU A 56 4.49 -12.42 8.08
N LEU A 57 3.70 -13.39 8.50
CA LEU A 57 3.92 -14.10 9.77
C LEU A 57 4.87 -15.30 9.65
N SER A 58 5.20 -15.73 8.44
CA SER A 58 6.16 -16.83 8.19
C SER A 58 7.63 -16.42 8.21
N TYR A 59 7.92 -15.12 8.26
CA TYR A 59 9.28 -14.59 8.41
C TYR A 59 9.38 -13.76 9.69
N ASP A 60 10.36 -14.06 10.54
CA ASP A 60 10.61 -13.35 11.80
C ASP A 60 10.80 -11.83 11.59
N ALA A 61 11.51 -11.46 10.53
CA ALA A 61 11.83 -10.09 10.18
C ALA A 61 10.59 -9.21 9.97
N THR A 62 9.49 -9.79 9.48
CA THR A 62 8.19 -9.11 9.30
C THR A 62 7.26 -9.36 10.48
N ALA A 63 7.20 -10.59 10.99
CA ALA A 63 6.29 -11.01 12.04
C ALA A 63 6.52 -10.27 13.38
N ARG A 64 7.78 -9.97 13.73
CA ARG A 64 8.13 -9.24 14.97
C ARG A 64 7.41 -7.88 15.11
N HIS A 65 7.03 -7.25 13.99
CA HIS A 65 6.35 -5.95 14.00
C HIS A 65 4.86 -6.03 14.37
N PHE A 66 4.33 -7.23 14.56
CA PHE A 66 2.95 -7.48 15.01
C PHE A 66 2.85 -7.85 16.49
N VAL A 67 3.99 -7.96 17.20
CA VAL A 67 4.06 -8.22 18.64
C VAL A 67 3.78 -6.96 19.48
N PRO A 68 4.36 -5.77 19.20
CA PRO A 68 4.04 -4.57 19.96
C PRO A 68 2.55 -4.25 19.93
N HIS A 69 2.05 -3.61 20.99
CA HIS A 69 0.64 -3.26 21.09
C HIS A 69 0.24 -2.28 19.97
N GLN A 70 -0.81 -2.62 19.25
CA GLN A 70 -1.28 -1.85 18.11
C GLN A 70 -2.10 -0.64 18.58
N PHE A 71 -1.70 0.55 18.13
CA PHE A 71 -2.50 1.76 18.34
C PHE A 71 -3.95 1.58 17.85
N GLY A 72 -4.90 1.94 18.71
CA GLY A 72 -6.35 1.84 18.45
C GLY A 72 -6.95 0.46 18.67
N PHE A 73 -6.18 -0.52 19.16
CA PHE A 73 -6.67 -1.85 19.49
C PHE A 73 -6.80 -2.04 21.02
N ASP A 74 -8.00 -2.27 21.54
CA ASP A 74 -8.23 -2.36 22.99
C ASP A 74 -8.03 -3.78 23.57
N GLY A 75 -7.63 -4.76 22.75
CA GLY A 75 -7.44 -6.15 23.18
C GLY A 75 -6.02 -6.49 23.63
N PRO A 76 -5.76 -7.77 23.96
CA PRO A 76 -4.44 -8.23 24.39
C PRO A 76 -3.43 -8.17 23.24
N ALA A 77 -2.20 -7.74 23.54
CA ALA A 77 -1.07 -7.91 22.63
C ALA A 77 -0.50 -9.33 22.74
N PRO A 78 0.13 -9.86 21.68
CA PRO A 78 0.92 -11.08 21.77
C PRO A 78 2.04 -10.94 22.80
N GLU A 79 2.32 -12.01 23.56
CA GLU A 79 3.40 -12.00 24.57
C GLU A 79 4.78 -12.11 23.92
N SER A 80 4.87 -12.80 22.78
CA SER A 80 6.12 -13.07 22.07
C SER A 80 5.85 -13.37 20.60
N LEU A 81 6.93 -13.54 19.83
CA LEU A 81 6.84 -13.95 18.43
C LEU A 81 6.30 -15.39 18.30
N GLU A 82 6.64 -16.27 19.25
CA GLU A 82 6.23 -17.68 19.25
C GLU A 82 4.74 -17.88 19.54
N SER A 83 4.11 -16.92 20.22
CA SER A 83 2.67 -16.92 20.52
C SER A 83 1.84 -16.17 19.47
N LEU A 84 2.48 -15.59 18.45
CA LEU A 84 1.83 -14.84 17.39
C LEU A 84 1.35 -15.78 16.27
N ASP A 85 0.07 -15.69 15.93
CA ASP A 85 -0.51 -16.41 14.78
C ASP A 85 -1.57 -15.57 14.04
N VAL A 86 -2.01 -16.08 12.88
CA VAL A 86 -3.00 -15.44 12.01
C VAL A 86 -4.38 -15.22 12.64
N ASN A 87 -4.69 -15.95 13.73
CA ASN A 87 -5.95 -15.91 14.45
C ASN A 87 -5.92 -14.96 15.66
N HIS A 88 -4.74 -14.46 16.04
CA HIS A 88 -4.58 -13.52 17.15
C HIS A 88 -5.46 -12.27 16.95
N PRO A 89 -6.21 -11.80 17.98
CA PRO A 89 -7.12 -10.66 17.85
C PRO A 89 -6.50 -9.39 17.27
N GLN A 90 -5.27 -9.04 17.68
CA GLN A 90 -4.52 -7.90 17.12
C GLN A 90 -4.19 -8.09 15.64
N VAL A 91 -3.90 -9.32 15.21
CA VAL A 91 -3.62 -9.62 13.80
C VAL A 91 -4.89 -9.46 12.98
N LYS A 92 -6.04 -9.95 13.47
CA LYS A 92 -7.35 -9.72 12.84
C LYS A 92 -7.68 -8.23 12.71
N PHE A 93 -7.43 -7.45 13.77
CA PHE A 93 -7.61 -6.00 13.73
C PHE A 93 -6.74 -5.31 12.67
N ARG A 94 -5.49 -5.76 12.49
CA ARG A 94 -4.62 -5.26 11.42
C ARG A 94 -5.04 -5.73 10.03
N LYS A 95 -5.54 -6.97 9.89
CA LYS A 95 -6.15 -7.46 8.64
C LYS A 95 -7.30 -6.56 8.20
N ASP A 96 -8.14 -6.08 9.12
CA ASP A 96 -9.22 -5.14 8.78
C ASP A 96 -8.72 -3.83 8.15
N HIS A 97 -7.54 -3.34 8.55
CA HIS A 97 -6.94 -2.16 7.93
C HIS A 97 -6.54 -2.42 6.48
N LEU A 98 -5.92 -3.58 6.21
CA LEU A 98 -5.54 -3.95 4.85
C LEU A 98 -6.76 -4.24 3.98
N ASN A 99 -7.81 -4.86 4.53
CA ASN A 99 -9.11 -5.01 3.86
C ASN A 99 -9.67 -3.63 3.46
N ARG A 100 -9.72 -2.68 4.41
CA ARG A 100 -10.19 -1.31 4.14
C ARG A 100 -9.35 -0.64 3.07
N TYR A 101 -8.04 -0.82 3.09
CA TYR A 101 -7.14 -0.28 2.07
C TYR A 101 -7.51 -0.74 0.66
N PHE A 102 -7.62 -2.06 0.42
CA PHE A 102 -8.04 -2.57 -0.89
C PHE A 102 -9.44 -2.09 -1.29
N MET A 103 -10.38 -2.01 -0.34
CA MET A 103 -11.71 -1.45 -0.60
C MET A 103 -11.66 0.03 -1.01
N GLN A 104 -10.75 0.83 -0.45
CA GLN A 104 -10.56 2.22 -0.91
C GLN A 104 -9.99 2.27 -2.33
N LEU A 105 -9.00 1.43 -2.66
CA LEU A 105 -8.38 1.41 -3.98
C LEU A 105 -9.40 1.14 -5.10
N ILE A 106 -10.31 0.19 -4.88
CA ILE A 106 -11.32 -0.18 -5.89
C ILE A 106 -12.60 0.64 -5.83
N GLY A 107 -12.85 1.33 -4.71
CA GLY A 107 -14.13 2.00 -4.44
C GLY A 107 -14.13 3.52 -4.61
N ARG A 108 -12.96 4.18 -4.61
CA ARG A 108 -12.87 5.65 -4.65
C ARG A 108 -12.44 6.20 -6.00
N SER A 109 -12.85 7.45 -6.24
CA SER A 109 -12.20 8.34 -7.21
C SER A 109 -10.77 8.66 -6.77
N TYR A 110 -9.84 8.73 -7.72
CA TYR A 110 -8.46 9.15 -7.48
C TYR A 110 -8.36 10.69 -7.44
N ASP A 111 -9.09 11.29 -6.50
CA ASP A 111 -9.10 12.72 -6.22
C ASP A 111 -8.16 13.09 -5.07
N ASP A 112 -8.14 14.37 -4.69
CA ASP A 112 -7.29 14.90 -3.62
C ASP A 112 -7.44 14.12 -2.30
N ARG A 113 -8.64 13.62 -1.98
CA ARG A 113 -8.86 12.84 -0.75
C ARG A 113 -8.19 11.48 -0.84
N MET A 114 -8.22 10.86 -2.02
CA MET A 114 -7.51 9.61 -2.25
C MET A 114 -5.99 9.82 -2.18
N VAL A 115 -5.47 10.91 -2.75
CA VAL A 115 -4.04 11.23 -2.65
C VAL A 115 -3.60 11.38 -1.20
N GLN A 116 -4.35 12.12 -0.39
CA GLN A 116 -4.06 12.25 1.05
C GLN A 116 -4.17 10.92 1.80
N TYR A 117 -5.07 10.04 1.37
CA TYR A 117 -5.19 8.69 1.91
C TYR A 117 -3.95 7.84 1.59
N LEU A 118 -3.45 7.85 0.34
CA LEU A 118 -2.24 7.13 -0.07
C LEU A 118 -0.99 7.60 0.71
N ASP A 119 -0.85 8.92 0.92
CA ASP A 119 0.23 9.51 1.74
C ASP A 119 0.12 9.05 3.21
N MET A 120 -1.09 9.12 3.79
CA MET A 120 -1.30 8.65 5.15
C MET A 120 -0.96 7.16 5.30
N VAL A 121 -1.33 6.30 4.34
CA VAL A 121 -0.97 4.88 4.33
C VAL A 121 0.54 4.68 4.36
N GLY A 122 1.30 5.49 3.62
CA GLY A 122 2.76 5.47 3.71
C GLY A 122 3.26 5.89 5.10
N LYS A 123 2.73 7.00 5.61
CA LYS A 123 3.20 7.63 6.84
C LYS A 123 3.02 6.77 8.10
N ILE A 124 1.92 6.00 8.20
CA ILE A 124 1.60 5.19 9.38
C ILE A 124 2.54 4.00 9.65
N HIS A 125 3.39 3.65 8.68
CA HIS A 125 4.38 2.58 8.82
C HIS A 125 5.74 3.09 9.35
N THR A 126 5.82 4.39 9.65
CA THR A 126 7.00 5.07 10.19
C THR A 126 6.67 5.70 11.55
N THR A 127 7.66 6.25 12.24
CA THR A 127 7.44 7.03 13.48
C THR A 127 6.72 8.37 13.27
N LYS A 128 6.46 8.76 12.01
CA LYS A 128 5.84 10.06 11.65
C LYS A 128 4.32 10.08 11.82
N ALA A 129 3.65 8.93 11.88
CA ALA A 129 2.22 8.79 12.16
C ALA A 129 1.89 7.38 12.69
N GLY A 130 0.72 7.19 13.29
CA GLY A 130 0.35 5.88 13.87
C GLY A 130 1.00 5.64 15.24
N SER A 131 1.57 4.45 15.45
CA SER A 131 2.26 4.12 16.70
C SER A 131 3.73 4.56 16.63
N GLN A 132 4.18 5.36 17.59
CA GLN A 132 5.59 5.75 17.69
C GLN A 132 6.52 4.56 18.02
N GLU A 133 5.96 3.46 18.52
CA GLU A 133 6.70 2.25 18.88
C GLU A 133 6.87 1.27 17.72
N ILE A 134 6.18 1.51 16.59
CA ILE A 134 6.16 0.60 15.45
C ILE A 134 6.73 1.32 14.24
N GLU A 135 8.00 1.04 13.97
CA GLU A 135 8.67 1.44 12.74
C GLU A 135 8.94 0.20 11.89
N ILE A 136 8.38 0.17 10.68
CA ILE A 136 8.61 -0.92 9.72
C ILE A 136 9.76 -0.50 8.82
N PRO A 137 10.92 -1.18 8.80
CA PRO A 137 12.02 -0.74 7.94
C PRO A 137 11.65 -0.86 6.46
N LEU A 138 12.23 0.01 5.63
CA LEU A 138 11.87 0.14 4.22
C LEU A 138 11.99 -1.18 3.44
N VAL A 139 12.99 -2.01 3.78
CA VAL A 139 13.15 -3.33 3.13
C VAL A 139 11.95 -4.26 3.38
N GLN A 140 11.35 -4.25 4.58
CA GLN A 140 10.15 -5.02 4.87
C GLN A 140 8.92 -4.42 4.18
N MET A 141 8.80 -3.09 4.08
CA MET A 141 7.71 -2.48 3.31
C MET A 141 7.81 -2.78 1.82
N ASN A 142 9.01 -2.76 1.25
CA ASN A 142 9.22 -3.13 -0.14
C ASN A 142 8.89 -4.61 -0.39
N ALA A 143 9.25 -5.49 0.55
CA ALA A 143 8.89 -6.91 0.48
C ALA A 143 7.36 -7.09 0.50
N LEU A 144 6.64 -6.38 1.39
CA LEU A 144 5.17 -6.39 1.43
C LEU A 144 4.55 -5.87 0.12
N MET A 145 5.03 -4.75 -0.42
CA MET A 145 4.49 -4.21 -1.68
C MET A 145 4.76 -5.14 -2.86
N GLY A 146 5.92 -5.82 -2.88
CA GLY A 146 6.22 -6.86 -3.87
C GLY A 146 5.25 -8.04 -3.78
N LEU A 147 5.00 -8.55 -2.58
CA LEU A 147 4.04 -9.62 -2.35
C LEU A 147 2.61 -9.21 -2.75
N VAL A 148 2.14 -8.04 -2.32
CA VAL A 148 0.82 -7.52 -2.67
C VAL A 148 0.66 -7.39 -4.18
N SER A 149 1.70 -6.93 -4.89
CA SER A 149 1.67 -6.85 -6.34
C SER A 149 1.55 -8.23 -6.99
N ASP A 150 2.31 -9.21 -6.53
CA ASP A 150 2.30 -10.56 -7.10
C ASP A 150 0.94 -11.26 -6.86
N LEU A 151 0.45 -11.23 -5.63
CA LEU A 151 -0.86 -11.79 -5.28
C LEU A 151 -1.98 -11.10 -6.08
N LEU A 152 -1.96 -9.78 -6.20
CA LEU A 152 -2.97 -9.07 -6.97
C LEU A 152 -2.94 -9.46 -8.46
N ASN A 153 -1.75 -9.62 -9.03
CA ASN A 153 -1.59 -10.10 -10.41
C ASN A 153 -2.18 -11.50 -10.59
N ASP A 154 -1.92 -12.42 -9.67
CA ASP A 154 -2.50 -13.77 -9.70
C ASP A 154 -4.03 -13.74 -9.63
N PHE A 155 -4.62 -12.89 -8.77
CA PHE A 155 -6.07 -12.74 -8.68
C PHE A 155 -6.67 -12.19 -9.98
N ILE A 156 -6.01 -11.23 -10.63
CA ILE A 156 -6.43 -10.68 -11.93
C ILE A 156 -6.34 -11.75 -13.02
N LEU A 157 -5.24 -12.48 -13.10
CA LEU A 157 -5.03 -13.55 -14.08
C LEU A 157 -6.05 -14.70 -13.94
N LYS A 158 -6.51 -14.99 -12.72
CA LYS A 158 -7.54 -16.00 -12.45
C LYS A 158 -8.97 -15.48 -12.58
N SER A 159 -9.17 -14.19 -12.85
CA SER A 159 -10.50 -13.61 -13.01
C SER A 159 -11.07 -13.91 -14.40
N PRO A 160 -12.40 -14.01 -14.56
CA PRO A 160 -13.05 -14.34 -15.84
C PRO A 160 -13.10 -13.11 -16.78
N LEU A 161 -11.95 -12.51 -17.05
CA LEU A 161 -11.76 -11.40 -17.97
C LEU A 161 -11.24 -11.92 -19.31
N ASP A 162 -11.55 -11.22 -20.41
CA ASP A 162 -10.85 -11.46 -21.68
C ASP A 162 -9.38 -11.00 -21.60
N GLU A 163 -8.56 -11.41 -22.57
CA GLU A 163 -7.13 -11.12 -22.61
C GLU A 163 -6.83 -9.61 -22.56
N HIS A 164 -7.60 -8.81 -23.31
CA HIS A 164 -7.40 -7.37 -23.36
C HIS A 164 -7.78 -6.69 -22.03
N ALA A 165 -8.89 -7.09 -21.42
CA ALA A 165 -9.33 -6.61 -20.11
C ALA A 165 -8.35 -7.02 -19.00
N THR A 166 -7.82 -8.24 -19.05
CA THR A 166 -6.77 -8.72 -18.14
C THR A 166 -5.52 -7.86 -18.25
N ALA A 167 -5.02 -7.63 -19.47
CA ALA A 167 -3.83 -6.82 -19.71
C ALA A 167 -4.02 -5.37 -19.24
N ARG A 168 -5.18 -4.74 -19.51
CA ARG A 168 -5.50 -3.39 -19.03
C ARG A 168 -5.54 -3.33 -17.50
N THR A 169 -6.19 -4.31 -16.86
CA THR A 169 -6.32 -4.38 -15.40
C THR A 169 -4.96 -4.55 -14.72
N LEU A 170 -4.12 -5.47 -15.21
CA LEU A 170 -2.75 -5.65 -14.72
C LEU A 170 -1.93 -4.36 -14.83
N ARG A 171 -2.01 -3.67 -15.97
CA ARG A 171 -1.29 -2.40 -16.16
C ARG A 171 -1.80 -1.31 -15.21
N ALA A 172 -3.12 -1.16 -15.08
CA ALA A 172 -3.71 -0.14 -14.22
C ALA A 172 -3.28 -0.32 -12.74
N PHE A 173 -3.38 -1.54 -12.21
CA PHE A 173 -2.94 -1.84 -10.85
C PHE A 173 -1.42 -1.72 -10.68
N SER A 174 -0.63 -2.15 -11.67
CA SER A 174 0.83 -2.00 -11.61
C SER A 174 1.23 -0.53 -11.42
N LYS A 175 0.65 0.37 -12.23
CA LYS A 175 0.91 1.82 -12.13
C LYS A 175 0.48 2.37 -10.76
N LEU A 176 -0.70 1.99 -10.27
CA LEU A 176 -1.18 2.40 -8.96
C LEU A 176 -0.26 1.94 -7.83
N LEU A 177 0.17 0.67 -7.83
CA LEU A 177 1.03 0.13 -6.78
C LEU A 177 2.42 0.78 -6.80
N TRP A 178 2.94 1.17 -7.97
CA TRP A 178 4.16 1.98 -8.05
C TRP A 178 3.97 3.36 -7.43
N ILE A 179 2.84 4.04 -7.70
CA ILE A 179 2.50 5.31 -7.05
C ILE A 179 2.42 5.12 -5.52
N GLN A 180 1.68 4.12 -5.03
CA GLN A 180 1.61 3.85 -3.60
C GLN A 180 3.00 3.55 -3.00
N THR A 181 3.85 2.81 -3.70
CA THR A 181 5.21 2.48 -3.24
C THR A 181 6.08 3.72 -3.12
N ASP A 182 5.96 4.68 -4.03
CA ASP A 182 6.62 5.98 -3.91
C ASP A 182 6.08 6.77 -2.70
N PHE A 183 4.75 6.82 -2.52
CA PHE A 183 4.12 7.47 -1.36
C PHE A 183 4.49 6.83 -0.02
N ILE A 184 4.78 5.53 0.00
CA ILE A 184 5.40 4.87 1.16
C ILE A 184 6.83 5.37 1.32
N SER A 185 7.64 5.24 0.26
CA SER A 185 9.09 5.50 0.28
C SER A 185 9.45 6.95 0.64
N ARG A 186 8.65 7.94 0.25
CA ARG A 186 8.89 9.36 0.63
C ARG A 186 8.93 9.59 2.13
N HIS A 187 8.25 8.75 2.93
CA HIS A 187 8.30 8.87 4.39
C HIS A 187 9.54 8.21 5.00
N TYR A 188 10.28 7.39 4.25
CA TYR A 188 11.55 6.81 4.66
C TYR A 188 12.76 7.64 4.23
N ALA A 189 12.59 8.47 3.21
CA ALA A 189 13.62 9.44 2.84
C ALA A 189 13.90 10.36 4.04
N THR A 190 15.15 10.39 4.49
CA THR A 190 15.65 11.52 5.26
C THR A 190 15.62 12.72 4.32
N THR A 191 15.08 13.84 4.76
CA THR A 191 15.20 15.11 4.04
C THR A 191 16.69 15.43 3.92
N SER A 192 17.34 14.96 2.86
CA SER A 192 18.70 15.37 2.54
C SER A 192 18.58 16.84 2.17
N ALA A 193 19.04 17.72 3.06
CA ALA A 193 19.30 19.11 2.71
C ALA A 193 20.09 19.10 1.39
N SER A 194 19.56 19.80 0.40
CA SER A 194 20.11 19.95 -0.95
C SER A 194 21.64 19.85 -0.94
N VAL A 195 22.19 18.75 -1.46
CA VAL A 195 23.57 18.80 -1.94
C VAL A 195 23.51 19.73 -3.13
N GLY A 196 24.10 20.91 -2.95
CA GLY A 196 23.96 22.05 -3.86
C GLY A 196 24.18 21.68 -5.32
N ALA A 197 23.41 22.36 -6.17
CA ALA A 197 23.63 22.36 -7.61
C ALA A 197 25.12 22.52 -7.93
N LEU A 198 25.68 21.53 -8.62
CA LEU A 198 26.90 21.67 -9.41
C LEU A 198 26.51 21.87 -10.87
#